data_AF-X1SUW1-F1
#
_entry.id   AF-X1SUW1-F1
#
_cell.length_a   1.000
_cell.length_b   1.000
_cell.length_c   1.000
_cell.angle_alpha   90.00
_cell.angle_beta   90.00
_cell.angle_gamma   90.00
#
_symmetry.space_group_name_H-M   'P 1'
#
loop_
_entity.id
_entity.type
_entity.pdbx_description
1 polymer ?
#
loop_
_entity_poly.entity_id
_entity_poly.type
_entity_poly.pdbx_seq_one_letter_code
_entity_poly.pdbx_strand_id
1 'polypeptide(L)' 'MADLSVNIGNLHLKNPVTTASGCFGYGPEFDDFIDVNRLGGI' A
#
# COMPACT_ATOMS: atom_id res chain seq x y z
N MET A 1 -11.49 -0.88 -16.93
CA MET A 1 -11.19 -0.83 -15.48
C MET A 1 -10.68 0.56 -15.16
N ALA A 2 -10.98 1.11 -13.98
CA ALA A 2 -10.55 2.47 -13.61
C ALA A 2 -9.08 2.48 -13.18
N ASP A 3 -8.34 3.53 -13.52
CA ASP A 3 -7.01 3.80 -12.96
C ASP A 3 -7.17 4.33 -11.53
N LEU A 4 -6.45 3.72 -10.59
CA LEU A 4 -6.47 4.08 -9.18
C LEU A 4 -5.21 4.83 -8.75
N SER A 5 -4.26 5.08 -9.65
CA SER A 5 -3.01 5.77 -9.30
C SER A 5 -3.27 7.16 -8.70
N VAL A 6 -2.49 7.52 -7.67
CA VAL A 6 -2.63 8.81 -6.96
C VAL A 6 -1.27 9.43 -6.67
N ASN A 7 -1.24 10.76 -6.65
CA ASN A 7 -0.07 11.55 -6.31
C ASN A 7 -0.34 12.35 -5.03
N ILE A 8 0.48 12.17 -3.99
CA ILE A 8 0.36 12.87 -2.71
C ILE A 8 1.69 13.59 -2.43
N GLY A 9 1.73 14.90 -2.69
CA GLY A 9 2.99 15.66 -2.66
C GLY A 9 3.99 15.06 -3.66
N ASN A 10 5.15 14.60 -3.16
CA ASN A 10 6.21 13.98 -3.97
C ASN A 10 6.06 12.45 -4.09
N LEU A 11 4.99 11.87 -3.55
CA LEU A 11 4.77 10.42 -3.53
C LEU A 11 3.84 9.99 -4.66
N HIS A 12 4.32 9.07 -5.50
CA HIS A 12 3.54 8.44 -6.56
C HIS A 12 3.14 7.03 -6.13
N LEU A 13 1.84 6.78 -5.95
CA LEU A 13 1.29 5.51 -5.50
C LEU A 13 0.47 4.87 -6.63
N LYS A 14 0.61 3.55 -6.79
CA LYS A 14 -0.19 2.79 -7.77
C LYS A 14 -1.67 2.72 -7.43
N ASN A 15 -2.04 2.96 -6.17
CA ASN A 15 -3.41 3.08 -5.67
C ASN A 15 -3.42 3.79 -4.29
N PRO A 16 -4.57 4.28 -3.79
CA PRO A 16 -4.64 5.01 -2.52
C PRO A 16 -4.68 4.10 -1.28
N VAL A 17 -4.59 2.78 -1.42
CA VAL A 17 -4.68 1.85 -0.28
C VAL A 17 -3.32 1.79 0.40
N THR A 18 -3.25 2.28 1.63
CA THR A 18 -2.04 2.27 2.45
C THR A 18 -2.34 1.70 3.82
N THR A 19 -1.30 1.24 4.52
CA THR A 19 -1.44 0.80 5.91
C THR A 19 -1.48 2.00 6.85
N ALA A 20 -2.11 1.82 8.02
CA ALA A 20 -2.09 2.82 9.08
C ALA A 20 -0.90 2.56 10.01
N SER A 21 -0.29 3.64 10.51
CA SER A 21 0.85 3.56 11.42
C SER A 21 0.52 2.71 12.66
N GLY A 22 1.36 1.71 12.93
CA GLY A 22 1.19 0.77 14.04
C GLY A 22 0.20 -0.38 13.79
N CYS A 23 -0.41 -0.48 12.60
CA CYS A 23 -1.39 -1.53 12.29
C CYS A 23 -0.87 -2.65 11.38
N PHE A 24 0.37 -2.57 10.88
CA PHE A 24 0.85 -3.48 9.84
C PHE A 24 2.30 -3.98 10.01
N GLY A 25 2.96 -3.67 11.14
CA GLY A 25 4.35 -4.08 11.35
C GLY A 25 5.28 -3.51 10.28
N TYR A 26 6.15 -4.37 9.71
CA TYR A 26 7.08 -3.98 8.63
C TYR A 26 6.76 -4.63 7.28
N GLY A 27 5.70 -5.45 7.19
CA GLY A 27 5.25 -6.08 5.96
C GLY A 27 5.30 -7.61 5.97
N PRO A 28 6.43 -8.25 6.33
CA PRO A 28 6.58 -9.71 6.26
C PRO A 28 5.57 -10.50 7.09
N GLU A 29 4.99 -9.90 8.13
CA GLU A 29 3.97 -10.52 8.96
C GLU A 29 2.66 -10.83 8.19
N PHE A 30 2.48 -10.19 7.03
CA PHE A 30 1.26 -10.29 6.22
C PHE A 30 1.48 -11.01 4.87
N ASP A 31 2.70 -11.45 4.57
CA ASP A 31 3.04 -12.12 3.29
C ASP A 31 2.25 -13.42 3.07
N ASP A 32 1.86 -14.10 4.14
CA ASP A 32 1.02 -15.32 4.09
C ASP A 32 -0.44 -15.03 3.74
N PHE A 33 -0.89 -13.78 3.87
CA PHE A 33 -2.30 -13.39 3.73
C PHE A 33 -2.57 -12.59 2.47
N ILE A 34 -1.65 -11.67 2.12
CA ILE A 34 -1.78 -10.81 0.94
C ILE A 34 -0.44 -10.59 0.26
N ASP A 35 -0.46 -10.38 -1.06
CA ASP A 35 0.69 -9.82 -1.77
C ASP A 35 0.83 -8.33 -1.42
N VAL A 36 1.76 -8.01 -0.53
CA VAL A 36 2.10 -6.65 -0.11
C VAL A 36 2.50 -5.74 -1.27
N ASN A 37 2.99 -6.28 -2.39
CA ASN A 37 3.29 -5.49 -3.59
C ASN A 37 2.04 -4.96 -4.28
N ARG A 38 0.84 -5.26 -3.80
CA ARG A 38 -0.42 -4.68 -4.29
C ARG A 38 -0.85 -3.42 -3.54
N LEU A 39 -0.31 -3.16 -2.34
CA LEU A 39 -0.61 -1.95 -1.57
C LEU A 39 0.04 -0.72 -2.21
N GLY A 40 -0.63 0.43 -2.17
CA GLY A 40 -0.07 1.71 -2.58
C GLY A 40 1.17 2.05 -1.77
N GLY A 41 1.10 1.89 -0.45
CA GLY A 41 2.20 2.09 0.50
C GLY A 41 2.02 1.28 1.79
N ILE A 42 3.09 1.21 2.58
CA ILE A 42 3.10 0.65 3.94
C ILE A 42 3.37 1.79 4.90
#